data_AF-A0A8S2SLS7-F1
#
_entry.id   AF-A0A8S2SLS7-F1
#
_cell.length_a   1.000
_cell.length_b   1.000
_cell.length_c   1.000
_cell.angle_alpha   90.00
_cell.angle_beta   90.00
_cell.angle_gamma   90.00
#
_symmetry.space_group_name_H-M   'P 1'
#
loop_
_entity.id
_entity.type
_entity.pdbx_description
1 polymer ?
#
loop_
_entity_poly.entity_id
_entity_poly.type
_entity_poly.pdbx_seq_one_letter_code
_entity_poly.pdbx_strand_id
1 'polypeptide(L)'
;TVDNVRQLLTDIDSSLNRPLSEKNYACGCDIYDWNHPQDPFHFVKALILRDHWLCVVTLFGFEISEYSLEYQLPNFGECWWAPSYALLCNGGGIYVGIKTCKHLKIELHNWRGMWKTQSVRGKIMYVLNHVTLQDWTEFYWYPSAAFGCWLGTIYLVILLLLGHIATFYLKLIFWIPLDHFLFVGRFIFTLFASIVAIREGYEYLSDT
;
A
#
# COMPACT_ATOMS: atom_id res chain seq x y z
N THR A 1 4.22 -27.15 5.64
CA THR A 1 4.26 -26.53 6.98
C THR A 1 5.09 -25.27 6.91
N VAL A 2 4.93 -24.34 7.87
CA VAL A 2 5.66 -23.05 7.89
C VAL A 2 7.17 -23.27 7.86
N ASP A 3 7.66 -24.28 8.57
CA ASP A 3 9.09 -24.59 8.65
C ASP A 3 9.69 -25.04 7.31
N ASN A 4 8.95 -25.83 6.51
CA ASN A 4 9.39 -26.22 5.17
C ASN A 4 9.54 -25.00 4.25
N VAL A 5 8.67 -24.00 4.38
CA VAL A 5 8.75 -22.78 3.59
C VAL A 5 9.90 -21.89 4.05
N ARG A 6 10.14 -21.78 5.36
CA ARG A 6 11.33 -21.10 5.89
C ARG A 6 12.63 -21.73 5.39
N GLN A 7 12.67 -23.05 5.33
CA GLN A 7 13.81 -23.78 4.77
C GLN A 7 13.97 -23.52 3.27
N LEU A 8 12.88 -23.52 2.49
CA LEU A 8 12.94 -23.14 1.08
C LEU A 8 13.44 -21.70 0.88
N LEU A 9 13.04 -20.77 1.75
CA LEU A 9 13.52 -19.39 1.69
C LEU A 9 15.04 -19.29 1.92
N THR A 10 15.64 -20.21 2.68
CA THR A 10 17.10 -20.25 2.83
C THR A 10 17.85 -20.68 1.57
N ASP A 11 17.19 -21.42 0.67
CA ASP A 11 17.76 -21.76 -0.65
C ASP A 11 17.80 -20.52 -1.56
N ILE A 12 16.92 -19.54 -1.34
CA ILE A 12 16.90 -18.26 -2.04
C ILE A 12 17.91 -17.28 -1.43
N ASP A 13 17.92 -17.15 -0.10
CA ASP A 13 18.88 -16.32 0.63
C ASP A 13 19.26 -16.98 1.98
N SER A 14 20.53 -17.36 2.10
CA SER A 14 21.11 -18.02 3.28
C SER A 14 21.08 -17.17 4.57
N SER A 15 20.81 -15.87 4.48
CA SER A 15 20.68 -14.98 5.63
C SER A 15 19.31 -15.08 6.32
N LEU A 16 18.31 -15.71 5.68
CA LEU A 16 16.95 -15.88 6.20
C LEU A 16 16.85 -17.04 7.21
N ASN A 17 15.64 -17.27 7.72
CA ASN A 17 15.33 -18.28 8.75
C ASN A 17 16.02 -18.02 10.11
N ARG A 18 16.18 -16.75 10.47
CA ARG A 18 16.62 -16.33 11.81
C ARG A 18 15.53 -15.48 12.43
N PRO A 19 15.18 -15.68 13.70
CA PRO A 19 14.16 -14.85 14.35
C PRO A 19 14.60 -13.39 14.30
N LEU A 20 13.70 -12.53 13.82
CA LEU A 20 13.92 -11.09 13.81
C LEU A 20 13.86 -10.58 15.26
N SER A 21 14.72 -9.61 15.59
CA SER A 21 14.59 -8.90 16.87
C SER A 21 13.24 -8.16 16.88
N GLU A 22 12.31 -8.60 17.71
CA GLU A 22 11.03 -7.93 17.89
C GLU A 22 11.27 -6.59 18.59
N LYS A 23 10.91 -5.49 17.91
CA LYS A 23 10.91 -4.17 18.54
C LYS A 23 9.54 -3.99 19.19
N ASN A 24 9.54 -3.87 20.50
CA ASN A 24 8.34 -3.48 21.23
C ASN A 24 8.26 -1.95 21.25
N TYR A 25 7.51 -1.39 20.32
CA TYR A 25 7.28 0.06 20.23
C TYR A 25 6.32 0.58 21.33
N ALA A 26 5.75 -0.30 22.16
CA ALA A 26 4.85 0.07 23.27
C ALA A 26 5.57 0.48 24.55
N CYS A 27 6.88 0.21 24.67
CA CYS A 27 7.62 0.43 25.91
C CYS A 27 8.28 1.81 26.02
N GLY A 28 8.26 2.63 24.97
CA GLY A 28 8.80 3.99 24.99
C GLY A 28 7.94 4.89 24.12
N CYS A 29 7.12 5.74 24.76
CA CYS A 29 6.32 6.73 24.05
C CYS A 29 7.18 7.94 23.62
N ASP A 30 8.36 7.67 23.06
CA ASP A 30 9.24 8.69 22.50
C ASP A 30 8.78 9.00 21.08
N ILE A 31 8.50 10.29 20.83
CA ILE A 31 7.94 10.81 19.57
C ILE A 31 8.88 10.53 18.38
N TYR A 32 10.16 10.32 18.62
CA TYR A 32 11.17 10.04 17.60
C TYR A 32 12.37 9.34 18.24
N ASP A 33 12.66 8.10 17.80
CA ASP A 33 13.88 7.40 18.19
C ASP A 33 15.04 7.83 17.29
N TRP A 34 15.85 8.76 17.79
CA TRP A 34 17.07 9.25 17.13
C TRP A 34 18.06 8.14 16.76
N ASN A 35 17.95 6.95 17.37
CA ASN A 35 18.82 5.82 17.10
C ASN A 35 18.38 4.99 15.88
N HIS A 36 17.17 5.20 15.36
CA HIS A 36 16.61 4.43 14.25
C HIS A 36 15.85 5.31 13.26
N PRO A 37 16.54 6.14 12.45
CA PRO A 37 15.95 7.11 11.54
C PRO A 37 15.28 6.51 10.28
N GLN A 38 14.99 5.21 10.28
CA GLN A 38 14.46 4.51 9.11
C GLN A 38 12.96 4.26 9.25
N ASP A 39 12.15 5.28 9.00
CA ASP A 39 10.79 5.05 8.51
C ASP A 39 10.38 6.06 7.42
N PRO A 40 10.74 5.81 6.14
CA PRO A 40 10.65 6.84 5.10
C PRO A 40 9.34 6.90 4.30
N PHE A 41 8.32 6.06 4.51
CA PHE A 41 7.38 5.77 3.39
C PHE A 41 5.88 5.98 3.61
N HIS A 42 5.46 7.05 4.30
CA HIS A 42 4.05 7.49 4.27
C HIS A 42 3.63 8.10 2.92
N PHE A 43 4.57 8.66 2.13
CA PHE A 43 4.28 9.35 0.87
C PHE A 43 3.79 8.45 -0.27
N VAL A 44 4.13 7.16 -0.25
CA VAL A 44 3.85 6.24 -1.38
C VAL A 44 2.37 5.86 -1.47
N LYS A 45 1.68 5.78 -0.32
CA LYS A 45 0.26 5.37 -0.27
C LYS A 45 -0.65 6.33 -1.04
N ALA A 46 -0.34 7.63 -1.02
CA ALA A 46 -1.10 8.67 -1.71
C ALA A 46 -0.93 8.64 -3.25
N LEU A 47 0.19 8.11 -3.76
CA LEU A 47 0.44 7.96 -5.21
C LEU A 47 -0.45 6.88 -5.85
N ILE A 48 -0.83 5.86 -5.06
CA ILE A 48 -1.57 4.68 -5.53
C ILE A 48 -3.08 4.93 -5.56
N LEU A 49 -3.65 5.41 -4.45
CA LEU A 49 -5.10 5.48 -4.29
C LEU A 49 -5.72 6.70 -5.00
N ARG A 50 -4.99 7.83 -5.06
CA ARG A 50 -5.34 9.06 -5.80
C ARG A 50 -6.71 9.68 -5.51
N ASP A 51 -7.47 9.12 -4.57
CA ASP A 51 -8.70 9.65 -4.03
C ASP A 51 -8.51 9.95 -2.54
N HIS A 52 -8.84 11.19 -2.15
CA HIS A 52 -8.70 11.65 -0.78
C HIS A 52 -9.58 10.84 0.17
N TRP A 53 -10.79 10.49 -0.26
CA TRP A 53 -11.74 9.78 0.59
C TRP A 53 -11.28 8.34 0.86
N LEU A 54 -10.92 7.57 -0.17
CA LEU A 54 -10.35 6.23 -0.03
C LEU A 54 -9.06 6.23 0.80
N CYS A 55 -8.17 7.20 0.58
CA CYS A 55 -6.94 7.33 1.38
C CYS A 55 -7.26 7.49 2.87
N VAL A 56 -8.22 8.36 3.21
CA VAL A 56 -8.63 8.60 4.59
C VAL A 56 -9.32 7.37 5.19
N VAL A 57 -10.21 6.71 4.44
CA VAL A 57 -10.90 5.50 4.91
C VAL A 57 -9.92 4.35 5.15
N THR A 58 -8.98 4.11 4.23
CA THR A 58 -7.94 3.08 4.41
C THR A 58 -6.97 3.44 5.52
N LEU A 59 -6.69 4.73 5.74
CA LEU A 59 -5.91 5.19 6.90
C LEU A 59 -6.61 4.79 8.20
N PHE A 60 -7.84 5.25 8.42
CA PHE A 60 -8.61 4.90 9.62
C PHE A 60 -8.81 3.38 9.79
N GLY A 61 -9.07 2.67 8.69
CA GLY A 61 -9.22 1.21 8.71
C GLY A 61 -7.93 0.48 9.12
N PHE A 62 -6.77 1.02 8.76
CA PHE A 62 -5.48 0.45 9.16
C PHE A 62 -5.18 0.69 10.63
N GLU A 63 -5.47 1.89 11.16
CA GLU A 63 -5.39 2.21 12.59
C GLU A 63 -6.26 1.26 13.44
N ILE A 64 -7.49 0.99 13.00
CA ILE A 64 -8.38 0.00 13.65
C ILE A 64 -7.77 -1.40 13.60
N SER A 65 -7.11 -1.75 12.50
CA SER A 65 -6.47 -3.06 12.33
C SER A 65 -5.26 -3.21 13.26
N GLU A 66 -4.47 -2.15 13.45
CA GLU A 66 -3.34 -2.14 14.38
C GLU A 66 -3.82 -2.29 15.82
N TYR A 67 -4.85 -1.54 16.23
CA TYR A 67 -5.50 -1.72 17.53
C TYR A 67 -5.97 -3.17 17.76
N SER A 68 -6.66 -3.73 16.78
CA SER A 68 -7.29 -5.04 16.91
C SER A 68 -6.25 -6.17 16.94
N LEU A 69 -5.08 -5.96 16.34
CA LEU A 69 -4.05 -6.98 16.13
C LEU A 69 -2.81 -6.76 17.00
N GLU A 70 -2.77 -5.74 17.88
CA GLU A 70 -1.65 -5.47 18.78
C GLU A 70 -1.24 -6.69 19.62
N TYR A 71 -2.23 -7.50 20.02
CA TYR A 71 -1.99 -8.73 20.77
C TYR A 71 -1.23 -9.79 19.95
N GLN A 72 -1.43 -9.82 18.63
CA GLN A 72 -0.77 -10.77 17.73
C GLN A 72 0.54 -10.24 17.18
N LEU A 73 0.62 -8.92 17.00
CA LEU A 73 1.74 -8.22 16.40
C LEU A 73 2.22 -7.15 17.39
N PRO A 74 3.21 -7.44 18.26
CA PRO A 74 3.70 -6.48 19.25
C PRO A 74 4.33 -5.23 18.62
N ASN A 75 4.64 -5.27 17.31
CA ASN A 75 5.06 -4.10 16.55
C ASN A 75 3.94 -3.06 16.37
N PHE A 76 2.65 -3.42 16.56
CA PHE A 76 1.50 -2.52 16.40
C PHE A 76 1.13 -1.75 17.67
N GLY A 77 1.79 -2.05 18.79
CA GLY A 77 1.56 -1.35 20.06
C GLY A 77 2.21 0.03 20.14
N GLU A 78 2.22 0.84 19.08
CA GLU A 78 2.78 2.20 19.13
C GLU A 78 1.90 3.14 19.99
N CYS A 79 2.49 4.11 20.71
CA CYS A 79 1.75 5.05 21.58
C CYS A 79 1.00 6.18 20.84
N TRP A 80 0.87 6.11 19.52
CA TRP A 80 0.35 7.15 18.62
C TRP A 80 -1.15 7.49 18.72
N TRP A 81 -1.90 6.85 19.63
CA TRP A 81 -3.31 7.16 19.93
C TRP A 81 -3.55 8.57 20.48
N ALA A 82 -2.53 9.43 20.58
CA ALA A 82 -2.70 10.87 20.68
C ALA A 82 -3.39 11.39 19.38
N PRO A 83 -4.72 11.67 19.40
CA PRO A 83 -5.57 11.75 18.21
C PRO A 83 -5.22 12.85 17.21
N SER A 84 -4.33 13.78 17.58
CA SER A 84 -4.02 14.97 16.80
C SER A 84 -2.85 14.80 15.83
N TYR A 85 -1.89 13.92 16.08
CA TYR A 85 -0.64 13.88 15.31
C TYR A 85 -0.59 12.79 14.25
N ALA A 86 -1.12 11.58 14.52
CA ALA A 86 -1.23 10.53 13.51
C ALA A 86 -2.11 10.99 12.34
N LEU A 87 -3.25 11.62 12.63
CA LEU A 87 -4.14 12.22 11.63
C LEU A 87 -3.50 13.40 10.88
N LEU A 88 -2.66 14.21 11.54
CA LEU A 88 -1.99 15.35 10.92
C LEU A 88 -0.82 14.93 10.02
N CYS A 89 0.01 13.98 10.45
CA CYS A 89 1.12 13.46 9.65
C CYS A 89 0.61 12.58 8.48
N ASN A 90 -0.30 11.65 8.75
CA ASN A 90 -0.85 10.78 7.71
C ASN A 90 -1.78 11.55 6.77
N GLY A 91 -2.63 12.44 7.31
CA GLY A 91 -3.47 13.34 6.52
C GLY A 91 -2.68 14.37 5.73
N GLY A 92 -1.60 14.91 6.31
CA GLY A 92 -0.65 15.79 5.64
C GLY A 92 0.08 15.10 4.48
N GLY A 93 0.50 13.85 4.66
CA GLY A 93 1.08 13.02 3.61
C GLY A 93 0.10 12.75 2.46
N ILE A 94 -1.17 12.47 2.77
CA ILE A 94 -2.24 12.33 1.76
C ILE A 94 -2.45 13.66 1.02
N TYR A 95 -2.55 14.78 1.74
CA TYR A 95 -2.72 16.10 1.14
C TYR A 95 -1.57 16.45 0.19
N VAL A 96 -0.32 16.31 0.65
CA VAL A 96 0.88 16.55 -0.17
C VAL A 96 0.94 15.59 -1.35
N GLY A 97 0.63 14.31 -1.15
CA GLY A 97 0.62 13.31 -2.21
C GLY A 97 -0.41 13.62 -3.30
N ILE A 98 -1.65 13.94 -2.93
CA ILE A 98 -2.69 14.34 -3.88
C ILE A 98 -2.32 15.65 -4.58
N LYS A 99 -1.76 16.63 -3.85
CA LYS A 99 -1.30 17.90 -4.44
C LYS A 99 -0.15 17.67 -5.43
N THR A 100 0.76 16.76 -5.12
CA THR A 100 1.89 16.37 -5.98
C THR A 100 1.37 15.67 -7.23
N CYS A 101 0.45 14.72 -7.09
CA CYS A 101 -0.21 14.06 -8.21
C CYS A 101 -0.95 15.05 -9.13
N LYS A 102 -1.68 16.02 -8.55
CA LYS A 102 -2.34 17.11 -9.30
C LYS A 102 -1.32 18.03 -9.99
N HIS A 103 -0.22 18.35 -9.33
CA HIS A 103 0.83 19.19 -9.90
C HIS A 103 1.55 18.51 -11.06
N LEU A 104 1.84 17.22 -10.92
CA LEU A 104 2.48 16.40 -11.94
C LEU A 104 1.50 15.95 -13.04
N LYS A 105 0.18 16.17 -12.90
CA LYS A 105 -0.82 15.67 -13.85
C LYS A 105 -0.53 14.22 -14.26
N ILE A 106 -0.43 13.32 -13.29
CA ILE A 106 -0.20 11.90 -13.61
C ILE A 106 -1.56 11.31 -13.96
N GLU A 107 -1.83 11.05 -15.23
CA GLU A 107 -3.03 10.34 -15.68
C GLU A 107 -2.75 8.82 -15.70
N LEU A 108 -3.79 8.01 -15.57
CA LEU A 108 -3.69 6.59 -15.89
C LEU A 108 -4.42 6.43 -17.24
N HIS A 109 -3.80 5.78 -18.25
CA HIS A 109 -4.42 5.43 -19.58
C HIS A 109 -4.77 3.94 -19.77
N ASN A 110 -5.89 3.60 -20.42
CA ASN A 110 -6.54 2.28 -20.34
C ASN A 110 -5.55 1.17 -20.74
N TRP A 111 -5.39 0.16 -19.88
CA TRP A 111 -4.32 -0.83 -20.04
C TRP A 111 -4.64 -1.92 -21.07
N ARG A 112 -5.89 -1.97 -21.56
CA ARG A 112 -6.36 -2.95 -22.57
C ARG A 112 -5.57 -2.88 -23.88
N GLY A 113 -5.01 -1.73 -24.23
CA GLY A 113 -4.17 -1.54 -25.43
C GLY A 113 -2.81 -2.26 -25.38
N MET A 114 -2.28 -2.54 -24.19
CA MET A 114 -0.97 -3.20 -24.04
C MET A 114 -0.99 -4.63 -24.61
N TRP A 115 -2.12 -5.34 -24.48
CA TRP A 115 -2.30 -6.70 -24.97
C TRP A 115 -2.33 -6.81 -26.50
N LYS A 116 -2.62 -5.71 -27.20
CA LYS A 116 -2.58 -5.64 -28.66
C LYS A 116 -1.14 -5.54 -29.21
N THR A 117 -0.17 -5.14 -28.37
CA THR A 117 1.23 -4.96 -28.78
C THR A 117 2.06 -6.20 -28.45
N GLN A 118 2.58 -6.90 -29.45
CA GLN A 118 3.31 -8.15 -29.25
C GLN A 118 4.81 -8.00 -28.93
N SER A 119 5.42 -6.83 -29.16
CA SER A 119 6.87 -6.64 -28.93
C SER A 119 7.18 -6.15 -27.50
N VAL A 120 8.24 -6.69 -26.88
CA VAL A 120 8.68 -6.31 -25.52
C VAL A 120 9.10 -4.83 -25.46
N ARG A 121 9.82 -4.33 -26.47
CA ARG A 121 10.16 -2.90 -26.58
C ARG A 121 8.91 -2.02 -26.72
N GLY A 122 7.92 -2.48 -27.49
CA GLY A 122 6.65 -1.80 -27.63
C GLY A 122 5.88 -1.72 -26.32
N LYS A 123 5.88 -2.80 -25.53
CA LYS A 123 5.29 -2.82 -24.18
C LYS A 123 6.00 -1.86 -23.21
N ILE A 124 7.34 -1.83 -23.20
CA ILE A 124 8.11 -0.90 -22.36
C ILE A 124 7.83 0.55 -22.76
N MET A 125 7.86 0.87 -24.06
CA MET A 125 7.57 2.21 -24.56
C MET A 125 6.10 2.62 -24.29
N TYR A 126 5.16 1.66 -24.37
CA TYR A 126 3.78 1.86 -23.98
C TYR A 126 3.68 2.23 -22.50
N VAL A 127 4.26 1.44 -21.60
CA VAL A 127 4.27 1.72 -20.16
C VAL A 127 4.87 3.10 -19.88
N LEU A 128 6.01 3.45 -20.48
CA LEU A 128 6.65 4.75 -20.28
C LEU A 128 5.77 5.91 -20.77
N ASN A 129 5.17 5.78 -21.96
CA ASN A 129 4.24 6.77 -22.51
C ASN A 129 2.88 6.84 -21.78
N HIS A 130 2.56 5.84 -20.95
CA HIS A 130 1.34 5.82 -20.11
C HIS A 130 1.59 6.32 -18.69
N VAL A 131 2.86 6.47 -18.32
CA VAL A 131 3.30 7.11 -17.07
C VAL A 131 3.64 8.59 -17.30
N THR A 132 3.69 9.06 -18.56
CA THR A 132 3.92 10.47 -18.91
C THR A 132 2.72 11.39 -18.60
N LEU A 133 3.08 12.65 -18.33
CA LEU A 133 2.24 13.74 -17.84
C LEU A 133 1.16 14.13 -18.87
N GLN A 134 -0.10 13.84 -18.60
CA GLN A 134 -1.27 14.36 -19.32
C GLN A 134 -2.45 14.48 -18.33
N ASP A 135 -3.59 15.05 -18.72
CA ASP A 135 -4.51 15.72 -17.79
C ASP A 135 -4.96 14.93 -16.55
N TRP A 136 -5.39 15.61 -15.49
CA TRP A 136 -5.68 14.94 -14.22
C TRP A 136 -7.10 14.38 -14.19
N THR A 137 -7.26 13.05 -14.20
CA THR A 137 -8.53 12.40 -13.89
C THR A 137 -8.68 12.16 -12.38
N GLU A 138 -9.61 12.86 -11.75
CA GLU A 138 -10.00 12.61 -10.35
C GLU A 138 -10.98 11.42 -10.30
N PHE A 139 -10.65 10.39 -9.52
CA PHE A 139 -11.57 9.27 -9.29
C PHE A 139 -12.57 9.65 -8.21
N TYR A 140 -13.85 9.68 -8.55
CA TYR A 140 -14.91 9.94 -7.58
C TYR A 140 -15.58 8.64 -7.18
N TRP A 141 -15.07 8.02 -6.11
CA TRP A 141 -15.68 6.84 -5.51
C TRP A 141 -16.91 7.26 -4.69
N TYR A 142 -17.98 7.70 -5.35
CA TYR A 142 -19.22 8.09 -4.67
C TYR A 142 -19.90 6.84 -4.10
N PRO A 143 -19.93 6.65 -2.77
CA PRO A 143 -20.59 5.50 -2.15
C PRO A 143 -22.12 5.59 -2.29
N SER A 144 -22.64 6.74 -2.74
CA SER A 144 -24.06 7.08 -2.77
C SER A 144 -24.72 6.99 -4.15
N ALA A 145 -23.98 6.71 -5.23
CA ALA A 145 -24.55 6.70 -6.59
C ALA A 145 -25.40 5.43 -6.86
N ALA A 146 -24.93 4.26 -6.42
CA ALA A 146 -25.64 2.99 -6.49
C ALA A 146 -25.14 1.99 -5.43
N PHE A 147 -26.01 1.08 -4.97
CA PHE A 147 -25.66 0.07 -3.97
C PHE A 147 -24.52 -0.86 -4.42
N GLY A 148 -24.43 -1.15 -5.73
CA GLY A 148 -23.33 -1.93 -6.31
C GLY A 148 -21.97 -1.23 -6.20
N CYS A 149 -21.91 0.06 -6.47
CA CYS A 149 -20.69 0.87 -6.34
C CYS A 149 -20.25 0.95 -4.88
N TRP A 150 -21.20 1.06 -3.94
CA TRP A 150 -20.93 1.04 -2.51
C TRP A 150 -20.28 -0.28 -2.06
N LEU A 151 -20.86 -1.42 -2.44
CA LEU A 151 -20.31 -2.74 -2.11
C LEU A 151 -18.94 -2.97 -2.77
N GLY A 152 -18.79 -2.57 -4.03
CA GLY A 152 -17.51 -2.67 -4.75
C GLY A 152 -16.40 -1.86 -4.08
N THR A 153 -16.73 -0.66 -3.61
CA THR A 153 -15.80 0.22 -2.88
C THR A 153 -15.40 -0.39 -1.53
N ILE A 154 -16.35 -0.94 -0.76
CA ILE A 154 -16.04 -1.64 0.50
C ILE A 154 -15.13 -2.84 0.25
N TYR A 155 -15.45 -3.64 -0.76
CA TYR A 155 -14.65 -4.79 -1.14
C TYR A 155 -13.20 -4.38 -1.49
N LEU A 156 -13.02 -3.29 -2.24
CA LEU A 156 -11.71 -2.73 -2.55
C LEU A 156 -10.94 -2.32 -1.27
N VAL A 157 -11.60 -1.60 -0.35
CA VAL A 157 -10.99 -1.20 0.93
C VAL A 157 -10.55 -2.41 1.74
N ILE A 158 -11.37 -3.46 1.82
CA ILE A 158 -11.02 -4.71 2.52
C ILE A 158 -9.79 -5.36 1.89
N LEU A 159 -9.71 -5.47 0.56
CA LEU A 159 -8.55 -6.05 -0.11
C LEU A 159 -7.26 -5.25 0.15
N LEU A 160 -7.34 -3.92 0.15
CA LEU A 160 -6.21 -3.06 0.47
C LEU A 160 -5.73 -3.29 1.91
N LEU A 161 -6.65 -3.27 2.89
CA LEU A 161 -6.32 -3.52 4.29
C LEU A 161 -5.73 -4.92 4.51
N LEU A 162 -6.31 -5.95 3.89
CA LEU A 162 -5.77 -7.31 3.93
C LEU A 162 -4.36 -7.39 3.33
N GLY A 163 -4.11 -6.71 2.21
CA GLY A 163 -2.78 -6.66 1.59
C GLY A 163 -1.73 -6.01 2.50
N HIS A 164 -2.13 -4.97 3.22
CA HIS A 164 -1.29 -4.33 4.23
C HIS A 164 -1.01 -5.28 5.40
N ILE A 165 -2.05 -5.80 6.05
CA ILE A 165 -1.93 -6.74 7.18
C ILE A 165 -1.10 -7.97 6.80
N ALA A 166 -1.33 -8.54 5.62
CA ALA A 166 -0.57 -9.69 5.12
C ALA A 166 0.93 -9.41 5.08
N THR A 167 1.35 -8.18 4.79
CA THR A 167 2.78 -7.81 4.78
C THR A 167 3.41 -7.98 6.17
N PHE A 168 2.71 -7.57 7.22
CA PHE A 168 3.17 -7.72 8.61
C PHE A 168 3.16 -9.18 9.07
N TYR A 169 2.15 -9.96 8.68
CA TYR A 169 2.13 -11.40 8.95
C TYR A 169 3.22 -12.16 8.20
N LEU A 170 3.54 -11.79 6.95
CA LEU A 170 4.64 -12.39 6.21
C LEU A 170 5.97 -12.16 6.95
N LYS A 171 6.18 -10.97 7.52
CA LYS A 171 7.36 -10.65 8.33
C LYS A 171 7.39 -11.52 9.59
N LEU A 172 6.27 -11.63 10.30
CA LEU A 172 6.15 -12.43 11.52
C LEU A 172 6.36 -13.94 11.26
N ILE A 173 5.69 -14.47 10.24
CA ILE A 173 5.68 -15.91 9.93
C ILE A 173 6.99 -16.33 9.28
N PHE A 174 7.52 -15.58 8.32
CA PHE A 174 8.69 -16.01 7.53
C PHE A 174 10.02 -15.40 7.98
N TRP A 175 10.00 -14.50 8.97
CA TRP A 175 11.19 -13.81 9.49
C TRP A 175 12.03 -13.12 8.41
N ILE A 176 11.37 -12.59 7.39
CA ILE A 176 12.02 -11.82 6.34
C ILE A 176 12.05 -10.36 6.82
N PRO A 177 13.20 -9.68 6.83
CA PRO A 177 13.28 -8.28 7.24
C PRO A 177 12.74 -7.35 6.14
N LEU A 178 12.22 -6.17 6.50
CA LEU A 178 11.47 -5.29 5.57
C LEU A 178 12.33 -4.70 4.44
N ASP A 179 13.63 -4.55 4.69
CA ASP A 179 14.65 -4.10 3.75
C ASP A 179 15.11 -5.19 2.76
N HIS A 180 14.68 -6.43 2.97
CA HIS A 180 15.02 -7.55 2.11
C HIS A 180 14.42 -7.40 0.71
N PHE A 181 15.18 -7.78 -0.33
CA PHE A 181 14.78 -7.62 -1.72
C PHE A 181 13.46 -8.33 -2.07
N LEU A 182 13.13 -9.45 -1.41
CA LEU A 182 11.85 -10.14 -1.59
C LEU A 182 10.67 -9.28 -1.14
N PHE A 183 10.82 -8.55 -0.03
CA PHE A 183 9.78 -7.64 0.46
C PHE A 183 9.68 -6.39 -0.41
N VAL A 184 10.81 -5.78 -0.74
CA VAL A 184 10.86 -4.61 -1.64
C VAL A 184 10.30 -4.96 -3.02
N GLY A 185 10.69 -6.10 -3.59
CA GLY A 185 10.20 -6.59 -4.88
C GLY A 185 8.70 -6.87 -4.86
N ARG A 186 8.20 -7.51 -3.80
CA ARG A 186 6.76 -7.70 -3.58
C ARG A 186 6.03 -6.36 -3.49
N PHE A 187 6.56 -5.41 -2.73
CA PHE A 187 5.97 -4.08 -2.57
C PHE A 187 5.86 -3.35 -3.90
N ILE A 188 6.95 -3.32 -4.69
CA ILE A 188 6.97 -2.72 -6.02
C ILE A 188 5.95 -3.40 -6.94
N PHE A 189 5.92 -4.74 -6.95
CA PHE A 189 4.97 -5.49 -7.76
C PHE A 189 3.52 -5.18 -7.38
N THR A 190 3.20 -5.22 -6.09
CA THR A 190 1.86 -4.89 -5.59
C THR A 190 1.49 -3.44 -5.90
N LEU A 191 2.42 -2.49 -5.78
CA LEU A 191 2.19 -1.09 -6.13
C LEU A 191 1.74 -0.94 -7.58
N PHE A 192 2.48 -1.51 -8.53
CA PHE A 192 2.11 -1.44 -9.95
C PHE A 192 0.82 -2.20 -10.26
N ALA A 193 0.64 -3.40 -9.68
CA ALA A 193 -0.58 -4.18 -9.86
C ALA A 193 -1.82 -3.45 -9.33
N SER A 194 -1.72 -2.83 -8.15
CA SER A 194 -2.80 -2.06 -7.53
C SER A 194 -3.18 -0.85 -8.36
N ILE A 195 -2.22 -0.12 -8.94
CA ILE A 195 -2.49 1.02 -9.84
C ILE A 195 -3.38 0.60 -11.02
N VAL A 196 -3.07 -0.55 -11.64
CA VAL A 196 -3.88 -1.08 -12.75
C VAL A 196 -5.25 -1.54 -12.26
N ALA A 197 -5.28 -2.31 -11.16
CA ALA A 197 -6.50 -2.92 -10.63
C ALA A 197 -7.52 -1.89 -10.13
N ILE A 198 -7.08 -0.87 -9.39
CA ILE A 198 -7.95 0.19 -8.84
C ILE A 198 -8.66 0.90 -9.97
N ARG A 199 -7.94 1.18 -11.06
CA ARG A 199 -8.55 1.86 -12.19
C ARG A 199 -9.51 0.98 -12.98
N GLU A 200 -9.10 -0.23 -13.40
CA GLU A 200 -10.02 -1.09 -14.15
C GLU A 200 -11.27 -1.39 -13.30
N GLY A 201 -11.11 -1.50 -11.98
CA GLY A 201 -12.23 -1.57 -11.04
C GLY A 201 -13.10 -0.32 -11.03
N TYR A 202 -12.50 0.88 -11.07
CA TYR A 202 -13.24 2.14 -11.16
C TYR A 202 -14.04 2.24 -12.46
N GLU A 203 -13.43 1.94 -13.61
CA GLU A 203 -14.11 1.95 -14.91
C GLU A 203 -15.27 0.94 -14.91
N TYR A 204 -15.04 -0.30 -14.45
CA TYR A 204 -16.09 -1.32 -14.36
C TYR A 204 -17.28 -0.89 -13.48
N LEU A 205 -17.00 -0.31 -12.31
CA LEU A 205 -18.05 0.12 -11.38
C LEU A 205 -18.75 1.42 -11.82
N SER A 206 -18.09 2.25 -12.63
CA SER A 206 -18.67 3.51 -13.12
C SER A 206 -19.47 3.34 -14.42
N ASP A 207 -19.12 2.34 -15.24
CA ASP A 207 -19.80 2.04 -16.51
C ASP A 207 -21.06 1.15 -16.33
N THR A 208 -21.33 0.67 -15.11
CA THR A 208 -22.50 -0.17 -14.77
C THR A 208 -23.61 0.66 -14.12
#